data_AF-A0A2V6D5L9-F1
#
_entry.id   AF-A0A2V6D5L9-F1
#
_cell.length_a   1.000
_cell.length_b   1.000
_cell.length_c   1.000
_cell.angle_alpha   90.00
_cell.angle_beta   90.00
_cell.angle_gamma   90.00
#
_symmetry.space_group_name_H-M   'P 1'
#
loop_
_entity.id
_entity.type
_entity.pdbx_description
1 polymer ?
#
loop_
_entity_poly.entity_id
_entity_poly.type
_entity_poly.pdbx_seq_one_letter_code
_entity_poly.pdbx_strand_id
1 'polypeptide(L)'
;GASSAQVVRLRTADLILNAVVAVGLVLFVAAFLKLRRFNITELTGLARLSFARAFVTGLVLLIFAYPLIIFADWLTARLLGSGSSRQGIIELFSGSPSMEQRVIIILLATVVAPVAEEFIFRFFLYGVIRRYLGRSIGLIVSALLFAAVHVHLPSFAPLFALGICFTLAYEWSGSLLVSMTMHAIFNAITLLALAFPNILEP
;
A
#
# COMPACT_ATOMS: atom_id res chain seq x y z
N GLY A 1 2.36 -14.69 34.57
CA GLY A 1 3.16 -15.42 33.56
C GLY A 1 3.07 -14.64 32.28
N ALA A 2 4.17 -14.00 31.88
CA ALA A 2 4.20 -13.13 30.72
C ALA A 2 3.97 -13.95 29.44
N SER A 3 2.92 -13.59 28.70
CA SER A 3 2.74 -13.97 27.31
C SER A 3 3.96 -13.48 26.54
N SER A 4 4.89 -14.38 26.26
CA SER A 4 5.94 -14.16 25.28
C SER A 4 5.25 -13.99 23.93
N ALA A 5 5.01 -12.74 23.53
CA ALA A 5 4.68 -12.41 22.16
C ALA A 5 5.69 -13.17 21.27
N GLN A 6 5.20 -14.15 20.52
CA GLN A 6 6.02 -14.82 19.52
C GLN A 6 6.42 -13.72 18.53
N VAL A 7 7.63 -13.19 18.68
CA VAL A 7 8.25 -12.36 17.66
C VAL A 7 8.28 -13.23 16.42
N VAL A 8 7.40 -12.92 15.47
CA VAL A 8 7.31 -13.65 14.20
C VAL A 8 8.70 -13.57 13.58
N ARG A 9 9.45 -14.67 13.64
CA ARG A 9 10.82 -14.72 13.15
C ARG A 9 10.75 -14.77 11.63
N LEU A 10 10.71 -13.59 11.01
CA LEU A 10 10.67 -13.45 9.56
C LEU A 10 11.87 -14.15 8.94
N ARG A 11 11.62 -15.24 8.21
CA ARG A 11 12.65 -15.89 7.42
C ARG A 11 12.75 -15.17 6.08
N THR A 12 13.95 -15.06 5.54
CA THR A 12 14.15 -14.50 4.19
C THR A 12 13.31 -15.24 3.14
N ALA A 13 13.09 -16.55 3.34
CA ALA A 13 12.21 -17.36 2.50
C ALA A 13 10.75 -16.87 2.49
N ASP A 14 10.23 -16.39 3.62
CA ASP A 14 8.85 -15.88 3.72
C ASP A 14 8.71 -14.57 2.93
N LEU A 15 9.73 -13.70 3.01
CA LEU A 15 9.79 -12.46 2.23
C LEU A 15 9.85 -12.73 0.72
N ILE A 16 10.68 -13.68 0.30
CA ILE A 16 10.80 -14.10 -1.11
C ILE A 16 9.49 -14.71 -1.59
N LEU A 17 8.86 -15.59 -0.80
CA LEU A 17 7.60 -16.22 -1.15
C LEU A 17 6.49 -15.16 -1.36
N ASN A 18 6.37 -14.19 -0.45
CA ASN A 18 5.42 -13.10 -0.59
C ASN A 18 5.65 -12.29 -1.87
N ALA A 19 6.91 -11.98 -2.19
CA ALA A 19 7.25 -11.29 -3.43
C ALA A 19 6.87 -12.10 -4.68
N VAL A 20 7.19 -13.40 -4.70
CA VAL A 20 6.87 -14.31 -5.80
C VAL A 20 5.36 -14.42 -6.00
N VAL A 21 4.59 -14.56 -4.91
CA VAL A 21 3.13 -14.64 -4.98
C VAL A 21 2.53 -13.33 -5.50
N ALA A 22 2.99 -12.18 -4.99
CA ALA A 22 2.51 -10.87 -5.44
C ALA A 22 2.79 -10.63 -6.93
N VAL A 23 4.04 -10.86 -7.36
CA VAL A 23 4.43 -10.71 -8.77
C VAL A 23 3.70 -11.74 -9.63
N GLY A 24 3.59 -12.99 -9.17
CA GLY A 24 2.88 -14.05 -9.88
C GLY A 24 1.41 -13.72 -10.13
N LEU A 25 0.72 -13.16 -9.14
CA LEU A 25 -0.68 -12.73 -9.27
C LEU A 25 -0.83 -11.58 -10.29
N VAL A 26 0.07 -10.59 -10.25
CA VAL A 26 0.09 -9.49 -11.23
C VAL A 26 0.32 -10.03 -12.64
N LEU A 27 1.32 -10.90 -12.82
CA LEU A 27 1.63 -11.51 -14.11
C LEU A 27 0.49 -12.37 -14.61
N PHE A 28 -0.17 -13.13 -13.74
CA PHE A 28 -1.35 -13.92 -14.10
C PHE A 28 -2.49 -13.05 -14.62
N VAL A 29 -2.86 -11.99 -13.88
CA VAL A 29 -3.91 -11.06 -14.31
C VAL A 29 -3.52 -10.34 -15.61
N ALA A 30 -2.27 -9.88 -15.72
CA ALA A 30 -1.77 -9.23 -16.94
C ALA A 30 -1.78 -10.19 -18.14
N ALA A 31 -1.32 -11.44 -17.96
CA ALA A 31 -1.34 -12.45 -19.00
C ALA A 31 -2.78 -12.77 -19.43
N PHE A 32 -3.71 -12.94 -18.48
CA PHE A 32 -5.13 -13.16 -18.78
C PHE A 32 -5.72 -12.00 -19.60
N LEU A 33 -5.46 -10.75 -19.21
CA LEU A 33 -5.95 -9.58 -19.95
C LEU A 33 -5.34 -9.48 -21.36
N LYS A 34 -4.05 -9.78 -21.50
CA LYS A 34 -3.37 -9.82 -22.80
C LYS A 34 -3.90 -10.95 -23.69
N LEU A 35 -4.19 -12.12 -23.12
CA LEU A 35 -4.87 -13.23 -23.82
C LEU A 35 -6.27 -12.83 -24.30
N ARG A 36 -6.97 -11.99 -23.53
CA ARG A 36 -8.24 -11.36 -23.91
C ARG A 36 -8.09 -10.15 -24.85
N ARG A 37 -6.88 -9.88 -25.35
CA ARG A 37 -6.53 -8.80 -26.29
C ARG A 37 -6.75 -7.38 -25.75
N PHE A 38 -6.68 -7.18 -24.45
CA PHE A 38 -6.70 -5.85 -23.84
C PHE A 38 -5.32 -5.17 -23.92
N ASN A 39 -5.28 -3.89 -24.26
CA ASN A 39 -4.08 -3.07 -24.19
C ASN A 39 -3.89 -2.54 -22.75
N ILE A 40 -3.08 -3.25 -21.96
CA ILE A 40 -2.92 -2.96 -20.53
C ILE A 40 -2.33 -1.58 -20.28
N THR A 41 -1.36 -1.13 -21.10
CA THR A 41 -0.70 0.17 -20.93
C THR A 41 -1.67 1.33 -21.08
N GLU A 42 -2.58 1.23 -22.05
CA GLU A 42 -3.64 2.23 -22.25
C GLU A 42 -4.70 2.15 -21.14
N LEU A 43 -5.13 0.95 -20.77
CA LEU A 43 -6.18 0.76 -19.77
C LEU A 43 -5.75 1.17 -18.35
N THR A 44 -4.48 0.95 -18.01
CA THR A 44 -3.88 1.37 -16.73
C THR A 44 -3.50 2.86 -16.74
N GLY A 45 -3.40 3.48 -17.92
CA GLY A 45 -2.92 4.86 -18.05
C GLY A 45 -1.45 5.03 -17.63
N LEU A 46 -0.63 3.97 -17.69
CA LEU A 46 0.79 4.04 -17.31
C LEU A 46 1.58 5.00 -18.21
N ALA A 47 1.21 5.12 -19.49
CA ALA A 47 1.85 6.05 -20.44
C ALA A 47 1.25 7.47 -20.42
N ARG A 48 0.24 7.72 -19.57
CA ARG A 48 -0.54 8.97 -19.61
C ARG A 48 0.21 10.16 -19.02
N LEU A 49 1.10 9.91 -18.05
CA LEU A 49 1.97 10.90 -17.42
C LEU A 49 3.41 10.38 -17.42
N SER A 50 4.37 11.28 -17.52
CA SER A 50 5.77 10.92 -17.27
C SER A 50 5.96 10.57 -15.80
N PHE A 51 6.95 9.72 -15.51
CA PHE A 51 7.25 9.30 -14.14
C PHE A 51 7.44 10.50 -13.19
N ALA A 52 8.19 11.52 -13.61
CA ALA A 52 8.41 12.73 -12.80
C ALA A 52 7.10 13.47 -12.47
N ARG A 53 6.19 13.61 -13.44
CA ARG A 53 4.88 14.24 -13.21
C ARG A 53 4.00 13.39 -12.30
N ALA A 54 4.02 12.07 -12.50
CA ALA A 54 3.29 11.15 -11.63
C ALA A 54 3.80 11.23 -10.19
N PHE A 55 5.12 11.22 -10.00
CA PHE A 55 5.77 11.34 -8.70
C PHE A 55 5.42 12.66 -7.99
N VAL A 56 5.55 13.80 -8.68
CA VAL A 56 5.21 15.11 -8.08
C VAL A 56 3.72 15.19 -7.75
N THR A 57 2.85 14.71 -8.64
CA THR A 57 1.41 14.65 -8.39
C THR A 57 1.11 13.76 -7.19
N GLY A 58 1.70 12.57 -7.12
CA GLY A 58 1.52 11.64 -6.02
C GLY A 58 1.99 12.21 -4.69
N LEU A 59 3.13 12.92 -4.67
CA LEU A 59 3.63 13.63 -3.48
C LEU A 59 2.65 14.71 -3.01
N VAL A 60 2.15 15.55 -3.92
CA VAL A 60 1.20 16.61 -3.58
C VAL A 60 -0.11 16.02 -3.04
N LEU A 61 -0.65 15.01 -3.70
CA LEU A 61 -1.87 14.33 -3.24
C LEU A 61 -1.66 13.66 -1.87
N LEU A 62 -0.46 13.13 -1.60
CA LEU A 62 -0.13 12.56 -0.30
C LEU A 62 -0.13 13.60 0.82
N ILE A 63 0.37 14.81 0.56
CA ILE A 63 0.33 15.92 1.53
C ILE A 63 -1.13 16.21 1.93
N PHE A 64 -2.04 16.23 0.97
CA PHE A 64 -3.48 16.45 1.24
C PHE A 64 -4.16 15.24 1.89
N ALA A 65 -3.68 14.02 1.64
CA ALA A 65 -4.20 12.81 2.29
C ALA A 65 -3.74 12.68 3.75
N TYR A 66 -2.57 13.24 4.09
CA TYR A 66 -1.93 13.05 5.40
C TYR A 66 -2.80 13.43 6.61
N PRO A 67 -3.52 14.58 6.61
CA PRO A 67 -4.43 14.93 7.71
C PRO A 67 -5.50 13.87 7.96
N LEU A 68 -6.07 13.29 6.90
CA LEU A 68 -7.08 12.24 7.02
C LEU A 68 -6.48 10.94 7.59
N ILE A 69 -5.27 10.59 7.16
CA ILE A 69 -4.56 9.40 7.65
C ILE A 69 -4.23 9.54 9.14
N ILE A 70 -3.68 10.69 9.56
CA ILE A 70 -3.39 10.97 10.97
C ILE A 70 -4.67 10.94 11.80
N PHE A 71 -5.74 11.55 11.30
CA PHE A 71 -7.01 11.56 12.02
C PHE A 71 -7.57 10.14 12.19
N ALA A 72 -7.50 9.30 11.15
CA ALA A 72 -7.92 7.91 11.22
C ALA A 72 -7.07 7.10 12.22
N ASP A 73 -5.73 7.28 12.21
CA ASP A 73 -4.83 6.64 13.17
C ASP A 73 -5.12 7.08 14.61
N TRP A 74 -5.29 8.39 14.84
CA TRP A 74 -5.66 8.96 16.13
C TRP A 74 -6.99 8.40 16.65
N LEU A 75 -8.01 8.33 15.77
CA LEU A 75 -9.33 7.81 16.12
C LEU A 75 -9.23 6.33 16.49
N THR A 76 -8.50 5.53 15.72
CA THR A 76 -8.28 4.12 16.04
C THR A 76 -7.56 3.94 17.36
N ALA A 77 -6.52 4.73 17.64
CA ALA A 77 -5.81 4.68 18.92
C ALA A 77 -6.71 5.04 20.11
N ARG A 78 -7.63 6.01 19.94
CA ARG A 78 -8.64 6.40 20.94
C ARG A 78 -9.64 5.28 21.22
N LEU A 79 -10.06 4.54 20.19
CA LEU A 79 -11.11 3.52 20.29
C LEU A 79 -10.58 2.15 20.73
N LEU A 80 -9.41 1.73 20.25
CA LEU A 80 -8.87 0.39 20.50
C LEU A 80 -7.88 0.34 21.67
N GLY A 81 -7.39 1.48 22.15
CA GLY A 81 -6.47 1.58 23.29
C GLY A 81 -5.02 1.22 22.93
N SER A 82 -4.16 2.23 22.86
CA SER A 82 -2.68 2.19 22.77
C SER A 82 -2.01 1.35 21.68
N GLY A 83 -2.72 0.51 20.92
CA GLY A 83 -2.17 -0.13 19.72
C GLY A 83 -2.08 0.89 18.60
N SER A 84 -0.89 1.47 18.38
CA SER A 84 -0.67 2.32 17.22
C SER A 84 -0.60 1.47 15.95
N SER A 85 -1.12 1.96 14.82
CA SER A 85 -0.86 1.36 13.51
C SER A 85 0.64 1.19 13.22
N ARG A 86 1.47 2.02 13.85
CA ARG A 86 2.94 1.98 13.77
C ARG A 86 3.54 0.79 14.51
N GLN A 87 2.91 0.33 15.58
CA GLN A 87 3.49 -0.66 16.50
C GLN A 87 3.75 -2.01 15.83
N GLY A 88 2.83 -2.47 14.97
CA GLY A 88 3.01 -3.70 14.19
C GLY A 88 4.16 -3.61 13.17
N ILE A 89 4.40 -2.44 12.57
CA ILE A 89 5.50 -2.24 11.62
C ILE A 89 6.83 -2.02 12.37
N ILE A 90 6.81 -1.34 13.52
CA ILE A 90 7.96 -1.22 14.43
C ILE A 90 8.44 -2.60 14.84
N GLU A 91 7.56 -3.46 15.35
CA GLU A 91 7.90 -4.82 15.79
C GLU A 91 8.50 -5.65 14.65
N LEU A 92 7.93 -5.55 13.45
CA LEU A 92 8.42 -6.21 12.24
C LEU A 92 9.84 -5.73 11.85
N PHE A 93 10.08 -4.42 11.92
CA PHE A 93 11.35 -3.80 11.52
C PHE A 93 12.44 -3.95 12.59
N SER A 94 12.08 -3.84 13.87
CA SER A 94 12.98 -4.09 15.01
C SER A 94 13.31 -5.59 15.16
N GLY A 95 12.40 -6.46 14.74
CA GLY A 95 12.60 -7.91 14.69
C GLY A 95 13.46 -8.43 13.54
N SER A 96 13.92 -7.55 12.63
CA SER A 96 14.79 -7.90 11.49
C SER A 96 16.29 -7.72 11.83
N PRO A 97 17.04 -8.81 12.04
CA PRO A 97 18.40 -8.78 12.60
C PRO A 97 19.53 -8.38 11.65
N SER A 98 19.36 -8.38 10.32
CA SER A 98 20.45 -8.11 9.36
C SER A 98 20.18 -6.94 8.40
N MET A 99 21.24 -6.25 7.97
CA MET A 99 21.17 -5.16 6.99
C MET A 99 20.56 -5.62 5.66
N GLU A 100 20.88 -6.85 5.23
CA GLU A 100 20.34 -7.46 4.01
C GLU A 100 18.81 -7.58 4.05
N GLN A 101 18.26 -8.09 5.16
CA GLN A 101 16.81 -8.23 5.30
C GLN A 101 16.10 -6.88 5.30
N ARG A 102 16.70 -5.85 5.91
CA ARG A 102 16.16 -4.49 5.90
C ARG A 102 16.11 -3.91 4.50
N VAL A 103 17.17 -4.08 3.70
CA VAL A 103 17.18 -3.65 2.29
C VAL A 103 16.10 -4.37 1.48
N ILE A 104 15.94 -5.69 1.66
CA ILE A 104 14.89 -6.46 1.00
C ILE A 104 13.50 -5.94 1.39
N ILE A 105 13.24 -5.73 2.68
CA ILE A 105 11.96 -5.20 3.17
C ILE A 105 11.67 -3.82 2.56
N ILE A 106 12.66 -2.92 2.52
CA ILE A 106 12.51 -1.60 1.92
C ILE A 106 12.15 -1.71 0.44
N LEU A 107 12.88 -2.52 -0.35
CA LEU A 107 12.58 -2.70 -1.78
C LEU A 107 11.20 -3.31 -2.02
N LEU A 108 10.82 -4.31 -1.22
CA LEU A 108 9.50 -4.93 -1.30
C LEU A 108 8.41 -3.92 -0.99
N ALA A 109 8.51 -3.19 0.11
CA ALA A 109 7.49 -2.26 0.55
C ALA A 109 7.41 -0.98 -0.29
N THR A 110 8.51 -0.50 -0.87
CA THR A 110 8.52 0.78 -1.62
C THR A 110 8.39 0.60 -3.14
N VAL A 111 8.62 -0.60 -3.67
CA VAL A 111 8.56 -0.86 -5.11
C VAL A 111 7.59 -1.99 -5.44
N VAL A 112 7.84 -3.19 -4.92
CA VAL A 112 7.09 -4.39 -5.35
C VAL A 112 5.64 -4.33 -4.89
N ALA A 113 5.40 -4.01 -3.62
CA ALA A 113 4.07 -3.91 -3.04
C ALA A 113 3.24 -2.79 -3.69
N PRO A 114 3.71 -1.53 -3.82
CA PRO A 114 2.98 -0.50 -4.53
C PRO A 114 2.63 -0.88 -5.97
N VAL A 115 3.55 -1.50 -6.71
CA VAL A 115 3.25 -1.92 -8.08
C VAL A 115 2.17 -3.01 -8.10
N ALA A 116 2.31 -4.04 -7.27
CA ALA A 116 1.39 -5.16 -7.25
C ALA A 116 0.01 -4.79 -6.72
N GLU A 117 -0.04 -4.11 -5.58
CA GLU A 117 -1.28 -3.74 -4.91
C GLU A 117 -2.05 -2.70 -5.72
N GLU A 118 -1.40 -1.69 -6.30
CA GLU A 118 -2.12 -0.75 -7.16
C GLU A 118 -2.67 -1.42 -8.42
N PHE A 119 -1.92 -2.35 -9.01
CA PHE A 119 -2.42 -3.12 -10.15
C PHE A 119 -3.64 -3.98 -9.79
N ILE A 120 -3.63 -4.65 -8.63
CA ILE A 120 -4.73 -5.51 -8.20
C ILE A 120 -5.93 -4.68 -7.74
N PHE A 121 -5.74 -3.74 -6.81
CA PHE A 121 -6.83 -3.02 -6.16
C PHE A 121 -7.39 -1.88 -7.03
N ARG A 122 -6.53 -1.12 -7.72
CA ARG A 122 -6.95 0.12 -8.42
C ARG A 122 -7.21 -0.15 -9.88
N PHE A 123 -6.33 -0.87 -10.55
CA PHE A 123 -6.57 -1.20 -11.94
C PHE A 123 -7.62 -2.32 -12.10
N PHE A 124 -7.40 -3.49 -11.51
CA PHE A 124 -8.28 -4.63 -11.74
C PHE A 124 -9.59 -4.57 -10.93
N LEU A 125 -9.52 -4.65 -9.60
CA LEU A 125 -10.69 -4.76 -8.73
C LEU A 125 -11.59 -3.53 -8.83
N TYR A 126 -11.04 -2.33 -8.60
CA TYR A 126 -11.79 -1.08 -8.74
C TYR A 126 -12.28 -0.90 -10.18
N GLY A 127 -11.46 -1.19 -11.20
CA GLY A 127 -11.84 -1.09 -12.61
C GLY A 127 -13.02 -1.99 -12.99
N VAL A 128 -13.09 -3.21 -12.45
CA VAL A 128 -14.22 -4.13 -12.63
C VAL A 128 -15.44 -3.61 -11.88
N ILE A 129 -15.32 -3.32 -10.58
CA ILE A 129 -16.48 -2.91 -9.78
C ILE A 129 -17.06 -1.60 -10.29
N ARG A 130 -16.23 -0.61 -10.62
CA ARG A 130 -16.72 0.68 -11.16
C ARG A 130 -17.50 0.51 -12.45
N ARG A 131 -17.16 -0.50 -13.27
CA ARG A 131 -17.82 -0.78 -14.54
C ARG A 131 -19.22 -1.36 -14.34
N TYR A 132 -19.40 -2.21 -13.33
CA TYR A 132 -20.66 -2.93 -13.11
C TYR A 132 -21.56 -2.30 -12.03
N LEU A 133 -20.97 -1.74 -10.98
CA LEU A 133 -21.66 -1.23 -9.79
C LEU A 133 -21.47 0.29 -9.57
N GLY A 134 -20.68 0.95 -10.43
CA GLY A 134 -20.45 2.39 -10.37
C GLY A 134 -19.30 2.83 -9.46
N ARG A 135 -18.90 4.11 -9.62
CA ARG A 135 -17.68 4.68 -9.03
C ARG A 135 -17.67 4.62 -7.50
N SER A 136 -18.77 5.02 -6.86
CA SER A 136 -18.86 5.09 -5.39
C SER A 136 -18.72 3.72 -4.72
N ILE A 137 -19.39 2.70 -5.25
CA ILE A 137 -19.29 1.33 -4.73
C ILE A 137 -17.88 0.79 -4.98
N GLY A 138 -17.33 1.00 -6.19
CA GLY A 138 -15.97 0.60 -6.49
C GLY A 138 -14.94 1.19 -5.53
N LEU A 139 -15.05 2.48 -5.24
CA LEU A 139 -14.15 3.19 -4.34
C LEU A 139 -14.19 2.60 -2.93
N ILE A 140 -15.38 2.42 -2.37
CA ILE A 140 -15.55 1.90 -1.00
C ILE A 140 -15.05 0.45 -0.93
N VAL A 141 -15.48 -0.40 -1.87
CA VAL A 141 -15.13 -1.83 -1.83
C VAL A 141 -13.64 -2.06 -2.05
N SER A 142 -13.03 -1.34 -3.00
CA SER A 142 -11.58 -1.47 -3.24
C SER A 142 -10.77 -1.03 -2.01
N ALA A 143 -11.13 0.11 -1.40
CA ALA A 143 -10.47 0.59 -0.18
C ALA A 143 -10.67 -0.35 1.02
N LEU A 144 -11.88 -0.91 1.20
CA LEU A 144 -12.17 -1.87 2.27
C LEU A 144 -11.33 -3.14 2.11
N LEU A 145 -11.29 -3.71 0.91
CA LEU A 145 -10.51 -4.93 0.64
C LEU A 145 -9.01 -4.69 0.76
N PHE A 146 -8.54 -3.52 0.36
CA PHE A 146 -7.17 -3.08 0.58
C PHE A 146 -6.82 -3.03 2.08
N ALA A 147 -7.67 -2.44 2.92
CA ALA A 147 -7.43 -2.44 4.36
C ALA A 147 -7.50 -3.84 4.98
N ALA A 148 -8.46 -4.66 4.54
CA ALA A 148 -8.70 -5.99 5.10
C ALA A 148 -7.55 -6.98 4.87
N VAL A 149 -6.89 -6.94 3.70
CA VAL A 149 -5.81 -7.89 3.37
C VAL A 149 -4.57 -7.74 4.27
N HIS A 150 -4.45 -6.62 4.98
CA HIS A 150 -3.34 -6.36 5.89
C HIS A 150 -3.49 -7.03 7.26
N VAL A 151 -4.67 -7.59 7.58
CA VAL A 151 -4.94 -8.42 8.78
C VAL A 151 -4.39 -7.80 10.08
N HIS A 152 -4.46 -6.47 10.20
CA HIS A 152 -3.98 -5.72 11.37
C HIS A 152 -5.03 -4.69 11.76
N LEU A 153 -5.80 -5.00 12.80
CA LEU A 153 -6.96 -4.19 13.21
C LEU A 153 -6.59 -2.73 13.53
N PRO A 154 -5.49 -2.42 14.25
CA PRO A 154 -5.10 -1.02 14.48
C PRO A 154 -4.74 -0.24 13.21
N SER A 155 -4.33 -0.90 12.13
CA SER A 155 -4.03 -0.23 10.85
C SER A 155 -5.23 -0.17 9.91
N PHE A 156 -6.36 -0.81 10.25
CA PHE A 156 -7.47 -0.96 9.31
C PHE A 156 -8.06 0.40 8.88
N ALA A 157 -8.42 1.27 9.82
CA ALA A 157 -9.01 2.57 9.50
C ALA A 157 -8.05 3.51 8.74
N PRO A 158 -6.77 3.68 9.14
CA PRO A 158 -5.84 4.50 8.36
C PRO A 158 -5.55 3.90 6.98
N LEU A 159 -5.46 2.57 6.84
CA LEU A 159 -5.31 1.92 5.52
C LEU A 159 -6.56 2.04 4.65
N PHE A 160 -7.75 2.03 5.25
CA PHE A 160 -8.99 2.28 4.52
C PHE A 160 -9.04 3.72 3.99
N ALA A 161 -8.70 4.71 4.82
CA ALA A 161 -8.60 6.11 4.41
C ALA A 161 -7.55 6.32 3.31
N LEU A 162 -6.37 5.71 3.46
CA LEU A 162 -5.33 5.71 2.45
C LEU A 162 -5.80 5.05 1.14
N GLY A 163 -6.52 3.93 1.25
CA GLY A 163 -7.06 3.20 0.12
C GLY A 163 -8.10 4.00 -0.69
N ILE A 164 -8.91 4.80 -0.01
CA ILE A 164 -9.79 5.81 -0.64
C ILE A 164 -8.95 6.83 -1.40
N CYS A 165 -7.92 7.39 -0.77
CA CYS A 165 -7.06 8.42 -1.38
C CYS A 165 -6.36 7.91 -2.64
N PHE A 166 -5.81 6.70 -2.62
CA PHE A 166 -5.20 6.06 -3.79
C PHE A 166 -6.23 5.85 -4.92
N THR A 167 -7.43 5.40 -4.57
CA THR A 167 -8.49 5.21 -5.57
C THR A 167 -8.94 6.53 -6.20
N LEU A 168 -9.07 7.59 -5.40
CA LEU A 168 -9.36 8.93 -5.91
C LEU A 168 -8.22 9.48 -6.78
N ALA A 169 -6.97 9.30 -6.37
CA ALA A 169 -5.79 9.70 -7.13
C ALA A 169 -5.76 9.03 -8.51
N TYR A 170 -6.01 7.71 -8.55
CA TYR A 170 -6.13 6.97 -9.80
C TYR A 170 -7.33 7.41 -10.64
N GLU A 171 -8.50 7.57 -10.02
CA GLU A 171 -9.73 7.94 -10.74
C GLU A 171 -9.65 9.33 -11.37
N TRP A 172 -9.07 10.29 -10.65
CA TRP A 172 -8.91 11.66 -11.11
C TRP A 172 -7.81 11.80 -12.16
N SER A 173 -6.62 11.24 -11.91
CA SER A 173 -5.50 11.33 -12.85
C SER A 173 -5.67 10.43 -14.05
N GLY A 174 -6.43 9.34 -13.89
CA GLY A 174 -6.54 8.24 -14.84
C GLY A 174 -5.19 7.62 -15.19
N SER A 175 -4.21 7.68 -14.27
CA SER A 175 -2.88 7.10 -14.42
C SER A 175 -2.51 6.30 -13.17
N LEU A 176 -2.28 5.00 -13.36
CA LEU A 176 -1.90 4.12 -12.25
C LEU A 176 -0.55 4.52 -11.63
N LEU A 177 0.33 5.16 -12.40
CA LEU A 177 1.62 5.66 -11.90
C LEU A 177 1.45 6.69 -10.79
N VAL A 178 0.41 7.52 -10.81
CA VAL A 178 0.16 8.51 -9.74
C VAL A 178 -0.14 7.79 -8.42
N SER A 179 -1.00 6.78 -8.46
CA SER A 179 -1.33 5.97 -7.28
C SER A 179 -0.12 5.16 -6.79
N MET A 180 0.62 4.53 -7.71
CA MET A 180 1.84 3.77 -7.39
C MET A 180 2.91 4.63 -6.72
N THR A 181 3.17 5.83 -7.25
CA THR A 181 4.16 6.75 -6.67
C THR A 181 3.68 7.32 -5.35
N MET A 182 2.41 7.72 -5.23
CA MET A 182 1.81 8.17 -3.97
C MET A 182 1.95 7.10 -2.87
N HIS A 183 1.67 5.84 -3.21
CA HIS A 183 1.80 4.70 -2.30
C HIS A 183 3.27 4.42 -1.95
N ALA A 184 4.16 4.37 -2.94
CA ALA A 184 5.60 4.18 -2.71
C ALA A 184 6.19 5.25 -1.78
N ILE A 185 5.81 6.52 -1.96
CA ILE A 185 6.24 7.63 -1.11
C ILE A 185 5.72 7.45 0.31
N PHE A 186 4.44 7.09 0.49
CA PHE A 186 3.87 6.83 1.81
C PHE A 186 4.62 5.71 2.55
N ASN A 187 4.90 4.60 1.86
CA ASN A 187 5.64 3.48 2.43
C ASN A 187 7.09 3.87 2.76
N ALA A 188 7.75 4.65 1.89
CA ALA A 188 9.10 5.12 2.12
C ALA A 188 9.18 6.05 3.35
N ILE A 189 8.27 7.02 3.48
CA ILE A 189 8.19 7.93 4.63
C ILE A 189 7.96 7.12 5.91
N THR A 190 7.02 6.16 5.87
CA THR A 190 6.71 5.31 7.03
C THR A 190 7.91 4.48 7.45
N LEU A 191 8.61 3.84 6.51
CA LEU A 191 9.80 3.05 6.81
C LEU A 191 10.98 3.90 7.30
N LEU A 192 11.18 5.09 6.74
CA LEU A 192 12.22 6.02 7.20
C LEU A 192 11.97 6.47 8.64
N ALA A 193 10.72 6.81 8.98
CA ALA A 193 10.32 7.16 10.33
C ALA A 193 10.61 6.03 11.34
N LEU A 194 10.48 4.77 10.89
CA LEU A 194 10.72 3.58 11.70
C LEU A 194 12.20 3.21 11.82
N ALA A 195 12.98 3.45 10.77
CA ALA A 195 14.42 3.19 10.75
C ALA A 195 15.20 4.18 11.62
N PHE A 196 14.68 5.41 11.76
CA PHE A 196 15.32 6.48 12.51
C PHE A 196 14.31 7.17 13.46
N PRO A 197 13.83 6.47 14.51
CA PRO A 197 12.84 7.04 15.43
C PRO A 197 13.33 8.33 16.11
N ASN A 198 14.64 8.42 16.37
CA ASN A 198 15.29 9.58 16.99
C ASN A 198 15.32 10.85 16.11
N ILE A 199 14.93 10.78 14.83
CA ILE A 199 14.79 11.97 13.97
C ILE A 199 13.45 12.68 14.23
N LEU A 200 12.46 11.98 14.81
CA LEU A 200 11.11 12.48 15.01
C LEU A 200 10.80 12.84 16.48
N GLU A 201 11.68 12.50 17.42
CA GLU A 201 11.63 12.93 18.82
C GLU A 201 12.87 13.79 19.13
N PRO A 202 12.76 15.13 19.19
CA PRO A 202 13.83 16.00 19.69
C PRO A 202 14.01 15.90 21.21
#